data_AF-A0A933QAJ3-F1
#
_entry.id   AF-A0A933QAJ3-F1
#
_cell.length_a   1.000
_cell.length_b   1.000
_cell.length_c   1.000
_cell.angle_alpha   90.00
_cell.angle_beta   90.00
_cell.angle_gamma   90.00
#
_symmetry.space_group_name_H-M   'P 1'
#
loop_
_entity.id
_entity.type
_entity.pdbx_description
1 polymer ?
#
loop_
_entity_poly.entity_id
_entity_poly.type
_entity_poly.pdbx_seq_one_letter_code
_entity_poly.pdbx_strand_id
1 'polypeptide(L)' 'TYAELAMYFKAKKGVSWDKVDPKVALGANYSSGQGYQAINKELQVEGLLPKVQGGGGCGV' A
#
# COMPACT_ATOMS: atom_id res chain seq x y z
N THR A 1 -3.66 -3.93 2.23
CA THR A 1 -4.79 -4.51 1.49
C THR A 1 -4.70 -4.07 0.04
N TYR A 2 -5.50 -4.62 -0.87
CA TYR A 2 -5.52 -4.16 -2.27
C TYR A 2 -6.05 -2.73 -2.42
N ALA A 3 -6.88 -2.24 -1.50
CA ALA A 3 -7.31 -0.84 -1.48
C ALA A 3 -6.14 0.13 -1.27
N GLU A 4 -5.21 -0.22 -0.37
CA GLU A 4 -4.01 0.58 -0.13
C GLU A 4 -3.00 0.48 -1.26
N LEU A 5 -2.87 -0.69 -1.89
CA LEU A 5 -2.09 -0.81 -3.12
C LEU A 5 -2.69 0.07 -4.23
N ALA A 6 -4.01 0.09 -4.39
CA ALA A 6 -4.66 0.99 -5.35
C ALA A 6 -4.35 2.47 -5.06
N MET A 7 -4.38 2.88 -3.79
CA MET A 7 -3.96 4.22 -3.37
C MET A 7 -2.49 4.48 -3.71
N TYR A 8 -1.61 3.52 -3.42
CA TYR A 8 -0.18 3.59 -3.74
C TYR A 8 0.08 3.77 -5.23
N PHE A 9 -0.51 2.91 -6.08
CA PHE A 9 -0.34 2.99 -7.54
C PHE A 9 -0.85 4.32 -8.10
N LYS A 10 -1.98 4.82 -7.59
CA LYS A 10 -2.51 6.12 -7.98
C LYS A 10 -1.58 7.26 -7.55
N ALA A 11 -1.15 7.28 -6.28
CA ALA A 11 -0.34 8.35 -5.72
C ALA A 11 1.09 8.38 -6.28
N LYS A 12 1.71 7.21 -6.48
CA LYS A 12 3.13 7.09 -6.85
C LYS A 12 3.38 6.94 -8.34
N LYS A 13 2.43 6.36 -9.06
CA LYS A 13 2.60 6.03 -10.48
C LYS A 13 1.58 6.72 -11.38
N GLY A 14 0.58 7.40 -10.82
CA GLY A 14 -0.52 7.97 -11.59
C GLY A 14 -1.37 6.92 -12.31
N VAL A 15 -1.30 5.65 -11.90
CA VAL A 15 -2.02 4.54 -12.53
C VAL A 15 -3.26 4.21 -11.72
N SER A 16 -4.43 4.27 -12.35
CA SER A 16 -5.68 3.83 -11.73
C SER A 16 -5.69 2.30 -11.55
N TRP A 17 -6.39 1.81 -10.52
CA TRP A 17 -6.35 0.39 -10.15
C TRP A 17 -6.75 -0.55 -11.28
N ASP A 18 -7.74 -0.16 -12.09
CA ASP A 18 -8.22 -0.92 -13.25
C ASP A 18 -7.19 -1.03 -14.40
N LYS A 19 -6.12 -0.23 -14.34
CA LYS A 19 -5.01 -0.22 -15.31
C LYS A 19 -3.73 -0.84 -14.77
N VAL A 20 -3.72 -1.28 -13.52
CA VAL A 20 -2.56 -1.99 -12.95
C VAL A 20 -2.52 -3.41 -13.50
N ASP A 21 -1.38 -3.81 -14.06
CA ASP A 21 -1.16 -5.21 -14.46
C ASP A 21 -1.28 -6.12 -13.22
N PRO A 22 -2.18 -7.12 -13.21
CA PRO A 22 -2.34 -8.04 -12.09
C PRO A 22 -1.05 -8.78 -11.72
N LYS A 23 -0.19 -9.11 -12.69
CA LYS A 23 1.10 -9.76 -12.40
C LYS A 23 2.03 -8.86 -11.60
N VAL A 24 1.96 -7.55 -11.84
CA VAL A 24 2.72 -6.56 -11.06
C VAL A 24 2.11 -6.43 -9.67
N ALA A 25 0.80 -6.22 -9.57
CA ALA A 25 0.13 -6.06 -8.28
C ALA A 25 0.31 -7.28 -7.36
N LEU A 26 0.26 -8.49 -7.91
CA LEU A 26 0.45 -9.74 -7.18
C LEU A 26 1.92 -10.12 -6.98
N GLY A 27 2.85 -9.36 -7.57
CA GLY A 27 4.29 -9.62 -7.46
C GLY A 27 4.83 -9.40 -6.06
N ALA A 28 6.00 -9.99 -5.78
CA ALA A 28 6.62 -9.97 -4.45
C ALA A 28 6.85 -8.55 -3.91
N ASN A 29 7.11 -7.58 -4.76
CA ASN A 29 7.34 -6.20 -4.33
C ASN A 29 6.09 -5.51 -3.77
N TYR A 30 4.88 -6.02 -4.08
CA TYR A 30 3.62 -5.36 -3.71
C TYR A 30 2.74 -6.23 -2.82
N SER A 31 2.67 -7.54 -3.08
CA SER A 31 1.76 -8.46 -2.38
C SER A 31 2.47 -9.51 -1.51
N SER A 32 3.80 -9.50 -1.39
CA SER A 32 4.47 -10.28 -0.33
C SER A 32 4.34 -9.59 1.02
N GLY A 33 4.57 -10.33 2.11
CA GLY A 33 4.60 -9.76 3.46
C GLY A 33 5.59 -8.60 3.58
N GLN A 34 6.83 -8.78 3.12
CA GLN A 34 7.86 -7.74 3.21
C GLN A 34 7.59 -6.57 2.25
N GLY A 35 7.21 -6.86 1.00
CA GLY A 35 6.95 -5.82 -0.01
C GLY A 35 5.77 -4.93 0.38
N TYR A 36 4.67 -5.55 0.82
CA TYR A 36 3.50 -4.81 1.27
C TYR A 36 3.77 -3.99 2.55
N GLN A 37 4.56 -4.52 3.51
CA GLN A 37 4.95 -3.77 4.72
C GLN A 37 5.73 -2.50 4.39
N ALA A 38 6.66 -2.57 3.43
CA ALA A 38 7.40 -1.39 2.97
C ALA A 38 6.46 -0.32 2.39
N ILE A 39 5.53 -0.73 1.54
CA ILE A 39 4.52 0.16 0.95
C ILE A 39 3.61 0.77 2.02
N ASN A 40 3.12 -0.04 2.95
CA ASN A 40 2.23 0.44 4.01
C ASN A 40 2.94 1.48 4.88
N LYS A 41 4.21 1.26 5.25
CA LYS A 41 5.03 2.25 5.97
C LYS A 41 5.19 3.55 5.19
N GLU A 42 5.44 3.48 3.88
CA GLU A 42 5.53 4.67 3.02
C GLU A 42 4.21 5.44 3.01
N LEU A 43 3.07 4.76 2.84
CA LEU A 43 1.74 5.38 2.88
C LEU A 43 1.42 6.03 4.24
N GLN A 44 1.89 5.44 5.35
CA GLN A 44 1.74 6.03 6.68
C GLN A 44 2.57 7.31 6.83
N VAL A 45 3.84 7.28 6.43
CA VAL A 45 4.75 8.45 6.50
C VAL A 45 4.21 9.61 5.69
N GLU A 46 3.60 9.33 4.55
CA GLU A 46 3.02 10.34 3.66
C GLU A 46 1.60 10.76 4.05
N GLY A 47 1.04 10.16 5.10
CA GLY A 47 -0.31 10.49 5.56
C GLY A 47 -1.41 10.13 4.54
N LEU A 48 -1.15 9.17 3.65
CA LEU A 48 -2.08 8.72 2.62
C LEU A 48 -3.06 7.67 3.12
N LEU A 49 -2.77 7.03 4.27
CA LEU A 49 -3.73 6.13 4.92
C LEU A 49 -4.72 6.92 5.78
N PRO A 50 -5.99 6.47 5.83
CA PRO A 50 -6.94 7.03 6.78
C PRO A 50 -6.39 6.91 8.21
N LYS A 51 -6.46 8.00 8.97
CA LYS A 51 -6.04 8.01 10.37
C LYS A 51 -6.91 7.02 11.13
N VAL A 52 -6.32 5.93 11.62
CA VAL A 52 -7.01 5.04 12.55
C VAL A 52 -7.26 5.80 13.85
N GLN A 53 -8.50 6.20 14.07
CA GLN A 53 -8.92 6.86 15.30
C GLN A 53 -9.19 5.76 16.34
N GLY A 54 -8.12 5.23 16.93
CA GLY A 54 -8.18 4.11 17.87
C GLY A 54 -6.89 3.30 17.83
N GLY A 55 -6.24 3.18 18.98
CA GLY A 55 -4.88 2.69 19.11
C GLY A 55 -4.66 1.21 18.85
N GLY A 56 -3.42 0.80 19.09
CA GLY A 56 -2.96 -0.58 19.01
C GLY A 56 -1.70 -0.66 18.17
N GLY A 57 -0.56 -0.75 18.85
CA GLY A 57 0.75 -0.74 18.22
C GLY A 57 1.03 -1.94 17.33
N CYS A 58 2.08 -1.79 16.54
CA CYS A 58 3.01 -2.88 16.28
C CYS A 58 4.38 -2.31 16.63
N GLY A 59 4.79 -2.55 17.87
CA GLY A 59 6.20 -2.62 18.18
C GLY A 59 6.72 -3.92 17.57
N VAL A 60 7.51 -3.78 16.51
CA VAL A 60 8.61 -4.67 16.11
C VAL A 60 9.68 -3.81 15.45
#